data_AF-A0A7Y7TKN4-F1
#
_entry.id   AF-A0A7Y7TKN4-F1
#
_cell.length_a   1.000
_cell.length_b   1.000
_cell.length_c   1.000
_cell.angle_alpha   90.00
_cell.angle_beta   90.00
_cell.angle_gamma   90.00
#
_symmetry.space_group_name_H-M   'P 1'
#
loop_
_entity.id
_entity.type
_entity.pdbx_description
1 polymer ?
#
loop_
_entity_poly.entity_id
_entity_poly.type
_entity_poly.pdbx_seq_one_letter_code
_entity_poly.pdbx_strand_id
1 'polypeptide(L)'
;MEIKRIFDILTHYREMYDCERTMLAGRINGKWNEYNINEYIQYADNISYGLLAMGVKKGDKVAIIRGHINLLGTKQKVYAV
;
A
#
# COMPACT_ATOMS: atom_id res chain seq x y z
N MET A 1 13.24 -14.99 11.12
CA MET A 1 12.13 -14.49 11.97
C MET A 1 10.90 -15.40 11.78
N GLU A 2 10.11 -15.65 12.81
CA GLU A 2 8.83 -16.39 12.71
C GLU A 2 7.70 -15.42 12.30
N ILE A 3 6.94 -15.74 11.24
CA ILE A 3 5.85 -14.89 10.72
C ILE A 3 4.57 -15.17 11.51
N LYS A 4 4.07 -14.18 12.27
CA LYS A 4 2.84 -14.33 13.10
C LYS A 4 1.71 -13.40 12.70
N ARG A 5 2.03 -12.22 12.18
CA ARG A 5 1.10 -11.17 11.78
C ARG A 5 1.29 -10.84 10.31
N ILE A 6 0.25 -10.32 9.67
CA ILE A 6 0.27 -10.04 8.23
C ILE A 6 1.37 -9.06 7.82
N PHE A 7 1.72 -8.10 8.68
CA PHE A 7 2.78 -7.13 8.40
C PHE A 7 4.19 -7.64 8.68
N ASP A 8 4.35 -8.77 9.39
CA ASP A 8 5.66 -9.43 9.53
C ASP A 8 6.16 -9.96 8.17
N ILE A 9 5.25 -10.18 7.20
CA ILE A 9 5.56 -10.58 5.82
C ILE A 9 6.47 -9.55 5.14
N LEU A 10 6.27 -8.25 5.38
CA LEU A 10 7.06 -7.20 4.73
C LEU A 10 8.52 -7.24 5.17
N THR A 11 8.75 -7.35 6.48
CA THR A 11 10.10 -7.48 7.04
C THR A 11 10.76 -8.77 6.57
N HIS A 12 10.01 -9.88 6.57
CA HIS A 12 10.53 -11.16 6.07
C HIS A 12 10.91 -11.11 4.59
N TYR A 13 10.09 -10.45 3.76
CA TYR A 13 10.38 -10.28 2.34
C TYR A 13 11.66 -9.47 2.11
N ARG A 14 11.82 -8.36 2.84
CA ARG A 14 13.03 -7.52 2.79
C ARG A 14 14.29 -8.29 3.18
N GLU A 15 14.19 -9.25 4.10
CA GLU A 15 15.33 -10.08 4.52
C GLU A 15 15.67 -11.17 3.49
N MET A 16 14.69 -11.66 2.72
CA MET A 16 14.87 -12.80 1.82
C MET A 16 15.21 -12.43 0.38
N TYR A 17 14.86 -11.21 -0.06
CA TYR A 17 15.01 -10.79 -1.44
C TYR A 17 15.80 -9.50 -1.56
N ASP A 18 16.40 -9.29 -2.73
CA ASP A 18 17.10 -8.05 -3.06
C ASP A 18 16.16 -6.84 -2.91
N CYS A 19 16.61 -5.87 -2.14
CA CYS A 19 15.86 -4.65 -1.84
C CYS A 19 15.67 -3.76 -3.07
N GLU A 20 16.52 -3.88 -4.09
CA GLU A 20 16.41 -3.12 -5.33
C GLU A 20 15.45 -3.75 -6.34
N ARG A 21 14.97 -4.98 -6.07
CA ARG A 21 14.02 -5.66 -6.93
C ARG A 21 12.65 -4.98 -6.88
N THR A 22 12.06 -4.78 -8.05
CA THR A 22 10.66 -4.39 -8.18
C THR A 22 9.75 -5.43 -7.52
N MET A 23 9.04 -4.99 -6.48
CA MET A 23 8.10 -5.81 -5.72
C MET A 23 6.67 -5.62 -6.22
N LEU A 24 6.30 -4.36 -6.52
CA LEU A 24 4.98 -3.98 -6.99
C LEU A 24 5.12 -3.04 -8.18
N ALA A 25 4.37 -3.30 -9.25
CA ALA A 25 4.31 -2.41 -10.40
C ALA A 25 2.85 -2.06 -10.70
N GLY A 26 2.58 -0.78 -10.96
CA GLY A 26 1.25 -0.27 -11.27
C GLY A 26 1.31 0.76 -12.38
N ARG A 27 0.31 0.73 -13.27
CA ARG A 27 0.19 1.76 -14.31
C ARG A 27 -0.57 2.97 -13.76
N ILE A 28 0.05 4.14 -13.79
CA ILE A 28 -0.58 5.39 -13.33
C ILE A 28 -0.41 6.42 -14.44
N ASN A 29 -1.51 7.00 -14.90
CA ASN A 29 -1.53 7.99 -15.99
C ASN A 29 -0.76 7.51 -17.24
N GLY A 30 -0.97 6.24 -17.60
CA GLY A 30 -0.34 5.63 -18.77
C GLY A 30 1.12 5.18 -18.58
N LYS A 31 1.77 5.54 -17.48
CA LYS A 31 3.17 5.18 -17.17
C LYS A 31 3.25 4.02 -16.17
N TRP A 32 4.22 3.13 -16.35
CA TRP A 32 4.56 2.14 -15.33
C TRP A 32 5.28 2.82 -14.18
N ASN A 33 4.81 2.56 -12.97
CA ASN A 33 5.46 2.97 -11.73
C ASN A 33 5.79 1.69 -10.98
N GLU A 34 7.05 1.53 -10.67
CA GLU A 34 7.60 0.38 -9.98
C GLU A 34 7.98 0.81 -8.57
N TYR A 35 7.73 -0.08 -7.62
CA TYR A 35 8.01 0.14 -6.21
C TYR A 35 8.78 -1.05 -5.68
N ASN A 36 9.89 -0.78 -5.02
CA ASN A 36 10.65 -1.79 -4.32
C ASN A 36 10.10 -2.02 -2.89
N ILE A 37 10.64 -3.02 -2.19
CA ILE A 37 10.17 -3.40 -0.86
C ILE A 37 10.37 -2.27 0.18
N ASN A 38 11.45 -1.50 0.09
CA ASN A 38 11.74 -0.42 1.03
C ASN A 38 10.73 0.72 0.88
N GLU A 39 10.39 1.10 -0.35
CA GLU A 39 9.36 2.10 -0.62
C GLU A 39 7.99 1.64 -0.10
N TYR A 40 7.64 0.37 -0.32
CA TYR A 40 6.37 -0.16 0.15
C TYR A 40 6.26 -0.15 1.68
N ILE A 41 7.31 -0.57 2.40
CA ILE A 41 7.37 -0.50 3.85
C ILE A 41 7.24 0.96 4.31
N GLN A 42 7.97 1.88 3.68
CA GLN A 42 7.90 3.30 4.01
C GLN A 42 6.48 3.88 3.84
N TYR A 43 5.77 3.50 2.78
CA TYR A 43 4.37 3.92 2.59
C TYR A 43 3.43 3.34 3.64
N ALA A 44 3.59 2.05 3.98
CA ALA A 44 2.79 1.40 5.02
C ALA A 44 3.02 2.03 6.40
N ASP A 45 4.27 2.34 6.74
CA ASP A 45 4.65 2.99 7.99
C ASP A 45 4.11 4.41 8.06
N ASN A 46 4.21 5.20 6.98
CA ASN A 46 3.66 6.55 6.93
C ASN A 46 2.15 6.58 7.15
N ILE A 47 1.41 5.63 6.54
CA ILE A 47 -0.04 5.50 6.78
C ILE A 47 -0.30 5.15 8.24
N SER A 48 0.47 4.21 8.79
CA SER A 48 0.35 3.78 10.19
C SER A 48 0.61 4.93 11.17
N TYR A 49 1.65 5.74 10.93
CA TYR A 49 1.95 6.93 11.73
C TYR A 49 0.86 7.99 11.61
N GLY A 50 0.29 8.19 10.42
CA GLY A 50 -0.86 9.09 10.23
C GLY A 50 -2.07 8.65 11.05
N LEU A 51 -2.43 7.36 11.02
CA LEU A 51 -3.53 6.82 11.82
C LEU A 51 -3.28 6.95 13.32
N LEU A 52 -2.05 6.68 13.77
CA LEU A 52 -1.67 6.87 15.17
C LEU A 52 -1.77 8.34 15.60
N ALA A 53 -1.31 9.27 14.76
CA ALA A 53 -1.42 10.70 15.02
C ALA A 53 -2.88 11.19 15.07
N MET A 54 -3.78 10.55 14.33
CA MET A 54 -5.24 10.77 14.40
C MET A 54 -5.89 10.14 15.63
N GLY A 55 -5.14 9.42 16.46
CA GLY A 55 -5.63 8.81 17.70
C GLY A 55 -6.28 7.44 17.53
N VAL A 56 -6.09 6.75 16.40
CA VAL A 56 -6.56 5.38 16.19
C VAL A 56 -5.87 4.42 17.17
N LYS A 57 -6.66 3.55 17.79
CA LYS A 57 -6.21 2.59 18.80
C LYS A 57 -6.53 1.16 18.41
N LYS A 58 -5.91 0.23 19.14
CA LYS A 58 -6.19 -1.20 19.00
C LYS A 58 -7.67 -1.48 19.24
N GLY A 59 -8.32 -2.13 18.28
CA GLY A 59 -9.74 -2.48 18.33
C GLY A 59 -10.62 -1.53 17.51
N ASP A 60 -10.09 -0.37 17.11
CA ASP A 60 -10.79 0.53 16.20
C ASP A 60 -10.90 -0.07 14.81
N LYS A 61 -11.99 0.28 14.11
CA LYS A 61 -12.25 -0.16 12.74
C LYS A 61 -11.96 1.00 11.78
N VAL A 62 -11.18 0.72 10.74
CA VAL A 62 -10.87 1.68 9.68
C VAL A 62 -11.50 1.20 8.39
N ALA A 63 -12.19 2.09 7.68
CA ALA A 63 -12.74 1.83 6.35
C ALA A 63 -11.89 2.56 5.30
N ILE A 64 -11.69 1.91 4.15
CA ILE A 64 -11.00 2.49 3.00
C ILE A 64 -12.03 2.74 1.90
N ILE A 65 -12.14 3.98 1.46
CA ILE A 65 -12.95 4.36 0.31
C ILE A 65 -12.01 4.73 -0.83
N ARG A 66 -12.06 3.97 -1.92
CA ARG A 66 -11.26 4.23 -3.12
C ARG A 66 -12.16 4.21 -4.35
N GLY A 67 -12.00 5.19 -5.23
CA GLY A 67 -12.62 5.17 -6.55
C GLY A 67 -11.90 4.20 -7.51
N HIS A 68 -12.61 3.76 -8.55
CA HIS A 68 -11.98 3.03 -9.65
C HIS A 68 -10.95 3.92 -10.36
N ILE A 69 -9.69 3.49 -10.40
CA ILE A 69 -8.64 4.19 -11.14
C ILE A 69 -8.68 3.68 -12.59
N ASN A 70 -9.05 4.54 -13.54
CA ASN A 70 -9.17 4.12 -14.93
C ASN A 70 -7.79 4.08 -15.59
N LEU A 71 -7.23 2.89 -15.74
CA LEU A 71 -5.88 2.66 -16.28
C LEU A 71 -5.77 2.94 -17.79
N LEU A 72 -6.92 3.14 -18.47
CA LEU A 72 -7.03 3.30 -19.92
C LEU A 72 -7.57 4.68 -20.35
N GLY A 73 -7.66 5.67 -19.45
CA GLY A 73 -8.01 7.04 -19.82
C GLY A 73 -9.48 7.30 -20.20
N THR A 74 -10.37 6.31 -20.08
CA THR A 74 -11.81 6.54 -20.25
C THR A 74 -12.41 7.14 -18.98
N LYS A 75 -13.11 8.27 -19.08
CA LYS A 75 -13.83 8.86 -17.94
C LYS A 75 -15.08 8.01 -17.67
N GLN A 76 -15.12 7.30 -16.55
CA GLN A 76 -16.37 6.72 -16.05
C GLN A 76 -16.68 7.37 -14.71
N LYS A 77 -17.74 8.20 -14.70
CA LYS A 77 -18.23 8.88 -13.49
C LYS A 77 -18.86 7.85 -12.57
N VAL A 78 -18.31 7.70 -11.37
CA VAL A 78 -18.96 6.96 -10.29
C VAL A 78 -19.84 7.95 -9.54
N TYR A 79 -21.15 7.75 -9.57
CA TYR A 79 -22.09 8.40 -8.66
C TYR A 79 -22.25 7.47 -7.46
N ALA A 80 -21.96 7.98 -6.25
CA ALA A 80 -22.36 7.31 -5.03
C ALA A 80 -23.83 7.67 -4.75
N VAL A 81 -24.64 6.65 -4.43
CA VAL A 81 -25.99 6.82 -3.85
C VAL A 81 -25.83 6.96 -2.33
#